data_AF-A0A952BQL0-F1
#
_entry.id   AF-A0A952BQL0-F1
#
_cell.length_a   1.000
_cell.length_b   1.000
_cell.length_c   1.000
_cell.angle_alpha   90.00
_cell.angle_beta   90.00
_cell.angle_gamma   90.00
#
_symmetry.space_group_name_H-M   'P 1'
#
loop_
_entity.id
_entity.type
_entity.pdbx_description
1 polymer ?
#
loop_
_entity_poly.entity_id
_entity_poly.type
_entity_poly.pdbx_seq_one_letter_code
_entity_poly.pdbx_strand_id
1 'polypeptide(L)'
;MPTLKDVIMVIIGFIVFLIFIYFGNIYAKNNLSKIYENQKYTIGEITQQRNETRSNHYRYHYFLEDKKMNGRFYYERRGKYAHLPLGKYFVVFDSLRPKNSVLLPFLVVPDSITEAPPEGWKELPIPVDKEEIRKFLEDY
;
A
#
# COMPACT_ATOMS: atom_id res chain seq x y z
N MET A 1 -12.83 28.01 39.18
CA MET A 1 -11.41 27.62 39.03
C MET A 1 -11.36 26.11 38.93
N PRO A 2 -10.59 25.54 37.99
CA PRO A 2 -10.40 24.10 37.91
C PRO A 2 -9.74 23.61 39.21
N THR A 3 -10.22 22.48 39.73
CA THR A 3 -9.61 21.84 40.90
C THR A 3 -8.32 21.13 40.50
N LEU A 4 -7.44 20.85 41.45
CA LEU A 4 -6.23 20.06 41.21
C LEU A 4 -6.54 18.70 40.55
N LYS A 5 -7.66 18.08 40.92
CA LYS A 5 -8.15 16.82 40.33
C LYS A 5 -8.50 17.00 38.85
N ASP A 6 -9.12 18.11 38.48
CA ASP A 6 -9.47 18.41 37.08
C ASP A 6 -8.20 18.57 36.24
N VAL A 7 -7.19 19.28 36.78
CA VAL A 7 -5.89 19.45 36.11
C VAL A 7 -5.18 18.10 35.93
N ILE A 8 -5.17 17.25 36.95
CA ILE A 8 -4.57 15.90 36.88
C ILE A 8 -5.29 15.03 35.83
N MET A 9 -6.62 15.05 35.79
CA MET A 9 -7.38 14.29 34.79
C MET A 9 -7.08 14.74 33.36
N VAL A 10 -6.94 16.04 33.12
CA VAL A 10 -6.55 16.57 31.80
C VAL A 10 -5.16 16.10 31.40
N ILE A 11 -4.19 16.12 32.32
CA ILE A 11 -2.82 15.65 32.06
C ILE A 11 -2.81 14.16 31.73
N ILE A 12 -3.53 13.33 32.50
CA ILE A 12 -3.64 11.89 32.24
C ILE A 12 -4.27 11.63 30.87
N GLY A 13 -5.36 12.32 30.54
CA GLY A 13 -6.00 12.21 29.24
C GLY A 13 -5.07 12.56 28.09
N PHE A 14 -4.26 13.61 28.25
CA PHE A 14 -3.26 14.01 27.25
C PHE A 14 -2.15 12.96 27.09
N ILE A 15 -1.65 12.37 28.18
CA ILE A 15 -0.65 11.31 28.13
C ILE A 15 -1.20 10.08 27.39
N VAL A 16 -2.43 9.65 27.71
CA VAL A 16 -3.09 8.52 27.03
C VAL A 16 -3.26 8.80 25.53
N PHE A 17 -3.65 10.02 25.17
CA PHE A 17 -3.77 10.43 23.78
C PHE A 17 -2.44 10.37 23.03
N LEU A 18 -1.35 10.86 23.63
CA LEU A 18 -0.01 10.76 23.05
C LEU A 18 0.45 9.31 22.87
N ILE A 19 0.18 8.44 23.85
CA ILE A 19 0.47 7.00 23.75
C ILE A 19 -0.31 6.39 22.57
N PHE A 20 -1.58 6.75 22.41
CA PHE A 20 -2.41 6.24 21.31
C PHE A 20 -1.87 6.67 19.94
N ILE A 21 -1.44 7.93 19.81
CA ILE A 21 -0.77 8.43 18.60
C ILE A 21 0.53 7.67 18.33
N TYR A 22 1.35 7.45 19.35
CA TYR A 22 2.62 6.74 19.22
C TYR A 22 2.43 5.31 18.72
N PHE A 23 1.53 4.53 19.34
CA PHE A 23 1.24 3.17 18.91
C PHE A 23 0.56 3.10 17.54
N GLY A 24 -0.30 4.07 17.21
CA GLY A 24 -0.92 4.17 15.87
C GLY A 24 0.13 4.33 14.76
N ASN A 25 1.13 5.19 14.99
CA ASN A 25 2.23 5.39 14.04
C ASN A 25 3.12 4.14 13.89
N ILE A 26 3.43 3.45 14.99
CA ILE A 26 4.20 2.19 14.94
C ILE A 26 3.44 1.13 14.14
N TYR A 27 2.13 0.98 14.40
CA TYR A 27 1.31 0.00 13.69
C TYR A 27 1.26 0.27 12.18
N ALA A 28 1.09 1.54 11.78
CA ALA A 28 1.12 1.95 10.39
C ALA A 28 2.47 1.64 9.73
N LYS A 29 3.58 2.03 10.36
CA LYS A 29 4.95 1.79 9.85
C LYS A 29 5.28 0.30 9.73
N ASN A 30 4.83 -0.51 10.69
CA ASN A 30 5.06 -1.96 10.68
C ASN A 30 4.33 -2.67 9.54
N ASN A 31 3.23 -2.14 9.01
CA ASN A 31 2.53 -2.79 7.90
C ASN A 31 3.28 -2.65 6.57
N LEU A 32 3.96 -1.53 6.32
CA LEU A 32 4.80 -1.34 5.13
C LEU A 32 6.13 -2.10 5.22
N SER A 33 6.80 -2.06 6.39
CA SER A 33 8.01 -2.87 6.64
C SER A 33 7.79 -4.35 6.36
N LYS A 34 6.62 -4.88 6.73
CA LYS A 34 6.27 -6.28 6.52
C LYS A 34 6.02 -6.65 5.07
N ILE A 35 5.59 -5.72 4.21
CA ILE A 35 5.53 -5.97 2.77
C ILE A 35 6.94 -6.23 2.28
N TYR A 36 7.90 -5.35 2.61
CA TYR A 36 9.28 -5.48 2.15
C TYR A 36 9.94 -6.79 2.62
N GLU A 37 9.76 -7.16 3.89
CA GLU A 37 10.33 -8.39 4.47
C GLU A 37 9.79 -9.67 3.80
N ASN A 38 8.50 -9.70 3.47
CA ASN A 38 7.81 -10.87 2.95
C ASN A 38 7.30 -10.67 1.52
N GLN A 39 7.99 -9.83 0.74
CA GLN A 39 7.50 -9.39 -0.55
C GLN A 39 7.41 -10.52 -1.56
N LYS A 40 6.28 -10.58 -2.24
CA LYS A 40 6.09 -11.29 -3.49
C LYS A 40 5.41 -10.38 -4.49
N TYR A 41 5.47 -10.79 -5.75
CA TYR A 41 4.99 -10.00 -6.86
C TYR A 41 3.91 -10.76 -7.64
N THR A 42 2.98 -10.03 -8.22
CA THR A 42 1.95 -10.57 -9.12
C THR A 42 1.54 -9.49 -10.12
N ILE A 43 0.59 -9.81 -10.99
CA ILE A 43 -0.02 -8.88 -11.94
C ILE A 43 -1.33 -8.36 -11.34
N GLY A 44 -1.47 -7.04 -11.26
CA GLY A 44 -2.72 -6.37 -10.95
C GLY A 44 -3.27 -5.62 -12.16
N GLU A 45 -4.58 -5.62 -12.29
CA GLU A 45 -5.28 -4.87 -13.34
C GLU A 45 -6.05 -3.70 -12.71
N ILE A 46 -5.76 -2.49 -13.19
CA ILE A 46 -6.53 -1.29 -12.84
C ILE A 46 -7.90 -1.38 -13.52
N THR A 47 -8.95 -1.41 -12.69
CA THR A 47 -10.33 -1.50 -13.17
C THR A 47 -11.03 -0.14 -13.23
N GLN A 48 -10.60 0.79 -12.37
CA GLN A 48 -11.31 2.06 -12.22
C GLN A 48 -10.42 3.13 -11.58
N GLN A 49 -10.51 4.34 -12.12
CA GLN A 49 -10.04 5.56 -11.45
C GLN A 49 -11.22 6.19 -10.67
N ARG A 50 -10.98 6.57 -9.42
CA ARG A 50 -11.92 7.29 -8.57
C ARG A 50 -11.29 8.62 -8.15
N ASN A 51 -12.00 9.70 -8.45
CA ASN A 51 -11.65 11.06 -8.02
C ASN A 51 -12.71 11.50 -7.02
N GLU A 52 -12.41 11.42 -5.72
CA GLU A 52 -13.32 11.78 -4.65
C GLU A 52 -12.84 13.08 -3.98
N THR A 53 -13.74 13.78 -3.28
CA THR A 53 -13.44 15.07 -2.62
C THR A 53 -12.24 15.00 -1.68
N ARG A 54 -12.00 13.84 -1.04
CA ARG A 54 -10.95 13.66 -0.03
C ARG A 54 -9.77 12.80 -0.50
N SER A 55 -9.92 12.02 -1.56
CA SER A 55 -8.84 11.15 -2.03
C SER A 55 -9.04 10.79 -3.50
N ASN A 56 -7.94 10.65 -4.24
CA ASN A 56 -7.97 10.02 -5.54
C ASN A 56 -7.31 8.67 -5.44
N HIS A 57 -7.93 7.66 -6.03
CA HIS A 57 -7.37 6.31 -6.01
C HIS A 57 -7.73 5.53 -7.27
N TYR A 58 -6.87 4.58 -7.61
CA TYR A 58 -7.19 3.52 -8.55
C TYR A 58 -7.64 2.29 -7.78
N ARG A 59 -8.70 1.65 -8.26
CA ARG A 59 -9.09 0.31 -7.84
C ARG A 59 -8.44 -0.68 -8.76
N TYR A 60 -7.70 -1.61 -8.19
CA TYR A 60 -7.11 -2.72 -8.93
C TYR A 60 -7.51 -4.04 -8.30
N HIS A 61 -7.39 -5.10 -9.07
CA HIS A 61 -7.52 -6.46 -8.56
C HIS A 61 -6.39 -7.32 -9.10
N TYR A 62 -6.11 -8.41 -8.40
CA TYR A 62 -5.14 -9.43 -8.80
C TYR A 62 -5.64 -10.79 -8.32
N PHE A 63 -5.03 -11.84 -8.85
CA PHE A 63 -5.37 -13.21 -8.48
C PHE A 63 -4.19 -13.84 -7.73
N LEU A 64 -4.52 -14.58 -6.68
CA LEU A 64 -3.62 -15.50 -5.99
C LEU A 64 -4.39 -16.77 -5.68
N GLU A 65 -3.86 -17.93 -6.07
CA GLU A 65 -4.52 -19.23 -5.88
C GLU A 65 -6.00 -19.19 -6.31
N ASP A 66 -6.28 -18.63 -7.50
CA ASP A 66 -7.61 -18.42 -8.07
C ASP A 66 -8.56 -17.51 -7.25
N LYS A 67 -8.06 -16.87 -6.20
CA LYS A 67 -8.83 -15.91 -5.40
C LYS A 67 -8.56 -14.49 -5.87
N LYS A 68 -9.65 -13.80 -6.23
CA LYS A 68 -9.61 -12.37 -6.54
C LYS A 68 -9.37 -11.56 -5.27
N MET A 69 -8.27 -10.83 -5.26
CA MET A 69 -7.93 -9.84 -4.25
C MET A 69 -8.19 -8.45 -4.82
N ASN A 70 -8.64 -7.52 -3.97
CA ASN A 70 -8.89 -6.14 -4.36
C ASN A 70 -7.97 -5.21 -3.59
N GLY A 71 -7.42 -4.22 -4.30
CA GLY A 71 -6.56 -3.21 -3.72
C GLY A 71 -6.95 -1.80 -4.15
N ARG A 72 -6.39 -0.82 -3.44
CA ARG A 72 -6.53 0.61 -3.76
C ARG A 72 -5.15 1.25 -3.77
N PHE A 73 -4.85 1.94 -4.87
CA PHE A 73 -3.64 2.74 -5.00
C PHE A 73 -4.01 4.22 -4.92
N TYR A 74 -3.63 4.89 -3.85
CA TYR A 74 -3.93 6.31 -3.64
C TYR A 74 -2.87 7.18 -4.31
N TYR A 75 -3.28 8.33 -4.82
CA TYR A 75 -2.37 9.27 -5.47
C TYR A 75 -2.82 10.72 -5.31
N GLU A 76 -1.85 11.62 -5.43
CA GLU A 76 -2.10 13.05 -5.42
C GLU A 76 -2.69 13.53 -6.74
N ARG A 77 -3.67 14.44 -6.69
CA ARG A 77 -4.41 14.93 -7.86
C ARG A 77 -3.52 15.53 -8.95
N ARG A 78 -2.39 16.12 -8.57
CA ARG A 78 -1.40 16.73 -9.48
C ARG A 78 -0.05 16.01 -9.45
N GLY A 79 -0.01 14.81 -8.89
CA GLY A 79 1.21 14.00 -8.79
C GLY A 79 1.49 13.22 -10.07
N LYS A 80 2.69 12.62 -10.15
CA LYS A 80 3.16 11.83 -11.30
C LYS A 80 2.23 10.67 -11.70
N TYR A 81 1.41 10.18 -10.79
CA TYR A 81 0.50 9.04 -11.02
C TYR A 81 -0.97 9.45 -11.17
N ALA A 82 -1.25 10.75 -11.39
CA ALA A 82 -2.62 11.25 -11.54
C ALA A 82 -3.36 10.68 -12.76
N HIS A 83 -2.62 10.19 -13.76
CA HIS A 83 -3.14 9.73 -15.04
C HIS A 83 -2.47 8.43 -15.47
N LEU A 84 -2.70 7.35 -14.71
CA LEU A 84 -2.28 6.01 -15.10
C LEU A 84 -3.24 5.46 -16.15
N PRO A 85 -2.72 4.94 -17.28
CA PRO A 85 -3.51 4.12 -18.18
C PRO A 85 -4.22 2.98 -17.45
N LEU A 86 -5.43 2.63 -17.90
CA LEU A 86 -6.02 1.35 -17.50
C LEU A 86 -5.18 0.23 -18.11
N GLY A 87 -4.87 -0.79 -17.33
CA GLY A 87 -4.02 -1.88 -17.78
C GLY A 87 -3.43 -2.69 -16.64
N LYS A 88 -2.49 -3.56 -17.03
CA LYS A 88 -1.77 -4.47 -16.13
C LYS A 88 -0.50 -3.81 -15.61
N TYR A 89 -0.35 -3.80 -14.30
CA TYR A 89 0.81 -3.31 -13.58
C TYR A 89 1.29 -4.38 -12.61
N PHE A 90 2.55 -4.34 -12.24
CA PHE A 90 3.02 -5.20 -11.16
C PHE A 90 2.44 -4.77 -9.82
N VAL A 91 2.16 -5.75 -8.97
CA VAL A 91 1.71 -5.56 -7.59
C VAL A 91 2.70 -6.26 -6.68
N VAL A 92 3.16 -5.56 -5.65
CA VAL A 92 3.91 -6.16 -4.54
C VAL A 92 2.95 -6.42 -3.39
N PHE A 93 3.09 -7.57 -2.73
CA PHE A 93 2.24 -7.96 -1.61
C PHE A 93 3.03 -8.69 -0.51
N ASP A 94 2.55 -8.57 0.73
CA ASP A 94 3.02 -9.34 1.88
C ASP A 94 2.53 -10.79 1.73
N SER A 95 3.44 -11.74 1.49
CA SER A 95 3.08 -13.14 1.29
C SER A 95 2.42 -13.80 2.51
N LEU A 96 2.60 -13.26 3.73
CA LEU A 96 1.90 -13.73 4.93
C LEU A 96 0.52 -13.09 5.07
N ARG A 97 0.30 -11.92 4.48
CA ARG A 97 -0.98 -11.19 4.52
C ARG A 97 -1.29 -10.61 3.14
N PRO A 98 -1.71 -11.42 2.16
CA PRO A 98 -1.76 -11.00 0.76
C PRO A 98 -2.65 -9.80 0.46
N LYS A 99 -3.65 -9.50 1.31
CA LYS A 99 -4.48 -8.28 1.22
C LYS A 99 -3.67 -6.99 1.38
N ASN A 100 -2.54 -7.05 2.08
CA ASN A 100 -1.59 -5.96 2.21
C ASN A 100 -0.73 -5.93 0.94
N SER A 101 -1.17 -5.13 -0.03
CA SER A 101 -0.53 -5.02 -1.34
C SER A 101 -0.46 -3.58 -1.81
N VAL A 102 0.47 -3.32 -2.71
CA VAL A 102 0.69 -2.01 -3.33
C VAL A 102 0.90 -2.21 -4.82
N LEU A 103 0.15 -1.46 -5.63
CA LEU A 103 0.37 -1.35 -7.07
C LEU A 103 1.68 -0.61 -7.32
N LEU A 104 2.50 -1.08 -8.26
CA LEU A 104 3.74 -0.41 -8.68
C LEU A 104 3.43 0.39 -9.97
N PRO A 105 3.02 1.67 -9.86
CA PRO A 105 2.49 2.46 -10.97
C PRO A 105 3.52 2.82 -12.05
N PHE A 106 4.81 2.64 -11.74
CA PHE A 106 5.93 2.85 -12.66
C PHE A 106 6.35 1.57 -13.40
N LEU A 107 5.77 0.40 -13.05
CA LEU A 107 6.08 -0.89 -13.68
C LEU A 107 4.84 -1.45 -14.39
N VAL A 108 4.71 -1.12 -15.66
CA VAL A 108 3.71 -1.72 -16.55
C VAL A 108 4.14 -3.15 -16.88
N VAL A 109 3.19 -4.09 -16.91
CA VAL A 109 3.45 -5.48 -17.31
C VAL A 109 3.60 -5.53 -18.84
N PRO A 110 4.75 -5.99 -19.37
CA PRO A 110 4.92 -6.19 -20.81
C PRO A 110 3.96 -7.24 -21.36
N ASP A 111 3.58 -7.11 -22.63
CA ASP A 111 2.68 -8.07 -23.30
C ASP A 111 3.24 -9.50 -23.36
N SER A 112 4.56 -9.66 -23.23
CA SER A 112 5.21 -10.98 -23.14
C SER A 112 4.90 -11.74 -21.85
N ILE A 113 4.39 -11.07 -20.82
CA ILE A 113 4.01 -11.66 -19.55
C ILE A 113 2.48 -11.68 -19.46
N THR A 114 1.89 -12.83 -19.76
CA THR A 114 0.44 -12.99 -19.83
C THR A 114 -0.19 -13.27 -18.46
N GLU A 115 0.51 -14.03 -17.61
CA GLU A 115 0.04 -14.52 -16.33
C GLU A 115 1.14 -14.56 -15.27
N ALA A 116 0.72 -14.50 -13.99
CA ALA A 116 1.58 -14.71 -12.83
C ALA A 116 1.37 -16.13 -12.28
N PRO A 117 2.39 -16.76 -11.68
CA PRO A 117 2.22 -17.97 -10.90
C PRO A 117 1.11 -17.79 -9.84
N PRO A 118 0.31 -18.82 -9.54
CA PRO A 118 -0.77 -18.73 -8.55
C PRO A 118 -0.32 -18.19 -7.18
N GLU A 119 0.91 -18.49 -6.78
CA GLU A 119 1.53 -18.08 -5.52
C GLU A 119 2.32 -16.75 -5.60
N GLY A 120 2.34 -16.13 -6.78
CA GLY A 120 3.15 -14.96 -7.11
C GLY A 120 4.65 -15.25 -7.24
N TRP A 121 5.37 -14.33 -7.88
CA TRP A 121 6.82 -14.43 -8.00
C TRP A 121 7.54 -14.00 -6.72
N LYS A 122 8.66 -14.67 -6.43
CA LYS A 122 9.61 -14.21 -5.42
C LYS A 122 10.40 -12.99 -5.88
N GLU A 123 10.71 -12.92 -7.17
CA GLU A 123 11.40 -11.80 -7.81
C GLU A 123 10.69 -11.42 -9.10
N LEU A 124 10.71 -10.16 -9.48
CA LEU A 124 10.06 -9.72 -10.70
C LEU A 124 10.68 -10.41 -11.93
N PRO A 125 9.85 -10.87 -12.90
CA PRO A 125 10.32 -11.50 -14.13
C PRO A 125 10.91 -10.50 -15.14
N ILE A 126 11.26 -9.30 -14.68
CA ILE A 126 11.88 -8.22 -15.48
C ILE A 126 13.02 -7.59 -14.67
N PRO A 127 14.05 -7.06 -15.34
CA PRO A 127 15.08 -6.26 -14.68
C PRO A 127 14.45 -4.99 -14.07
N VAL A 128 14.67 -4.78 -12.78
CA VAL A 128 14.21 -3.58 -12.06
C VAL A 128 15.18 -3.26 -10.93
N ASP A 129 15.32 -1.96 -10.64
CA ASP A 129 16.06 -1.53 -9.47
C ASP A 129 15.24 -1.79 -8.20
N LYS A 130 15.72 -2.72 -7.35
CA LYS A 130 15.09 -3.02 -6.06
C LYS A 130 15.08 -1.80 -5.13
N GLU A 131 16.03 -0.87 -5.27
CA GLU A 131 16.05 0.37 -4.50
C GLU A 131 14.95 1.35 -4.91
N GLU A 132 14.56 1.36 -6.19
CA GLU A 132 13.42 2.16 -6.65
C GLU A 132 12.12 1.68 -6.02
N ILE A 133 11.92 0.35 -5.99
CA ILE A 133 10.76 -0.26 -5.32
C ILE A 133 10.79 0.05 -3.82
N ARG A 134 11.95 -0.09 -3.16
CA ARG A 134 12.09 0.21 -1.73
C ARG A 134 11.72 1.67 -1.43
N LYS A 135 12.32 2.63 -2.14
CA LYS A 135 12.02 4.06 -1.96
C LYS A 135 10.55 4.38 -2.20
N PHE A 136 9.96 3.80 -3.25
CA PHE A 136 8.54 3.97 -3.52
C PHE A 136 7.66 3.45 -2.37
N LEU A 137 7.99 2.29 -1.79
CA LEU A 137 7.24 1.73 -0.65
C LEU A 137 7.46 2.50 0.65
N GLU A 138 8.61 3.16 0.83
CA GLU A 138 8.88 4.03 1.97
C GLU A 138 8.12 5.37 1.89
N ASP A 139 7.91 5.86 0.67
CA ASP A 139 7.19 7.11 0.39
C ASP A 139 5.66 6.93 0.28
N TYR A 140 5.16 5.69 0.23
CA TYR A 140 3.74 5.35 0.06
C TYR A 140 2.97 5.31 1.38
#